data_AF-A0A5R2MYV9-F1
#
_entry.id   AF-A0A5R2MYV9-F1
#
_cell.length_a   1.000
_cell.length_b   1.000
_cell.length_c   1.000
_cell.angle_alpha   90.00
_cell.angle_beta   90.00
_cell.angle_gamma   90.00
#
_symmetry.space_group_name_H-M   'P 1'
#
loop_
_entity.id
_entity.type
_entity.pdbx_description
1 polymer ?
#
loop_
_entity_poly.entity_id
_entity_poly.type
_entity_poly.pdbx_seq_one_letter_code
_entity_poly.pdbx_strand_id
1 'polypeptide(L)'
;KVSIVGRSGAGKSTLVNLHLRFYDLESGRILIDGQEIAGVKQDSLRAQIGMVTQDTSLLHRSVRENILYGRPDASDEMLVEAARRAEALDFISALSDHSGRKGFDAYVGDRGVKLSGG
;
A
#
# COMPACT_ATOMS: atom_id res chain seq x y z
N LYS A 1 2.70 9.00 -17.55
CA LYS A 1 2.10 9.34 -16.24
C LYS A 1 0.83 10.15 -16.51
N VAL A 2 -0.27 9.85 -15.82
CA VAL A 2 -1.55 10.56 -15.96
C VAL A 2 -1.92 11.12 -14.58
N SER A 3 -2.47 12.33 -14.55
CA SER A 3 -2.90 13.00 -13.31
C SER A 3 -4.37 13.37 -13.39
N ILE A 4 -5.10 13.18 -12.30
CA ILE A 4 -6.53 13.49 -12.20
C ILE A 4 -6.71 14.62 -11.18
N VAL A 5 -7.10 15.79 -11.66
CA VAL A 5 -7.19 17.02 -10.85
C VAL A 5 -8.59 17.61 -10.92
N GLY A 6 -9.01 18.26 -9.84
CA GLY A 6 -10.34 18.87 -9.73
C GLY A 6 -10.62 19.34 -8.31
N ARG A 7 -11.63 20.19 -8.15
CA ARG A 7 -12.05 20.73 -6.84
C ARG A 7 -12.45 19.61 -5.87
N SER A 8 -12.56 19.94 -4.58
CA SER A 8 -13.18 19.03 -3.62
C SER A 8 -14.59 18.64 -4.09
N GLY A 9 -14.97 17.38 -3.92
CA GLY A 9 -16.25 16.85 -4.42
C GLY A 9 -16.29 16.47 -5.91
N ALA A 10 -15.24 16.72 -6.70
CA ALA A 10 -15.20 16.36 -8.12
C ALA A 10 -15.14 14.84 -8.41
N GLY A 11 -15.31 13.97 -7.41
CA GLY A 11 -15.35 12.51 -7.60
C GLY A 11 -14.00 11.79 -7.69
N LYS A 12 -12.87 12.46 -7.45
CA LYS A 12 -11.52 11.85 -7.54
C LYS A 12 -11.35 10.61 -6.66
N SER A 13 -11.74 10.70 -5.39
CA SER A 13 -11.67 9.58 -4.45
C SER A 13 -12.67 8.47 -4.83
N THR A 14 -13.85 8.84 -5.32
CA THR A 14 -14.85 7.89 -5.85
C THR A 14 -14.28 7.09 -7.02
N LEU A 15 -13.56 7.73 -7.94
CA LEU A 15 -12.94 7.05 -9.07
C LEU A 15 -11.92 5.97 -8.64
N VAL A 16 -11.10 6.28 -7.63
CA VAL A 16 -10.15 5.32 -7.06
C VAL A 16 -10.90 4.14 -6.42
N ASN A 17 -11.95 4.42 -5.64
CA ASN A 17 -12.77 3.38 -5.01
C ASN A 17 -13.48 2.48 -6.03
N LEU A 18 -13.96 3.04 -7.15
CA LEU A 18 -14.56 2.27 -8.23
C LEU A 18 -13.52 1.39 -8.95
N HIS A 19 -12.30 1.88 -9.18
CA HIS A 19 -11.22 1.07 -9.77
C HIS A 19 -10.84 -0.13 -8.90
N LEU A 20 -10.90 0.02 -7.57
CA LEU A 20 -10.64 -1.07 -6.61
C LEU A 20 -11.87 -1.93 -6.31
N ARG A 21 -13.00 -1.65 -6.98
CA ARG A 21 -14.31 -2.26 -6.74
C ARG A 21 -14.69 -2.32 -5.25
N PHE A 22 -14.54 -1.19 -4.56
CA PHE A 22 -15.18 -1.00 -3.26
C PHE A 22 -16.68 -0.67 -3.41
N TYR A 23 -17.09 -0.21 -4.60
CA TYR A 23 -18.47 -0.01 -5.00
C TYR A 23 -18.67 -0.55 -6.42
N ASP A 24 -19.88 -0.97 -6.74
CA ASP A 24 -20.27 -1.30 -8.12
C ASP A 24 -20.72 -0.04 -8.87
N LEU A 25 -20.63 -0.10 -10.20
CA LEU A 25 -21.06 0.97 -11.09
C LEU A 25 -22.58 0.96 -11.22
N GLU A 26 -23.22 2.14 -11.15
CA GLU A 26 -24.65 2.27 -11.47
C GLU A 26 -24.92 2.13 -12.97
N SER A 27 -23.99 2.61 -13.81
CA SER A 27 -24.05 2.49 -15.27
C SER A 27 -22.65 2.56 -15.89
N GLY A 28 -22.54 2.10 -17.13
CA GLY A 28 -21.26 2.07 -17.87
C GLY A 28 -20.38 0.88 -17.46
N ARG A 29 -19.08 0.97 -17.78
CA ARG A 29 -18.10 -0.09 -17.50
C ARG A 29 -16.69 0.49 -17.35
N ILE A 30 -15.88 -0.18 -16.52
CA ILE A 30 -14.44 0.06 -16.42
C ILE A 30 -13.72 -1.17 -16.98
N LEU A 31 -12.77 -0.95 -17.87
CA LEU A 31 -11.98 -1.98 -18.52
C LEU A 31 -10.51 -1.85 -18.11
N ILE A 32 -9.87 -2.96 -17.79
CA ILE A 32 -8.41 -3.07 -17.67
C ILE A 32 -7.97 -4.10 -18.71
N ASP A 33 -7.06 -3.72 -19.60
CA ASP A 33 -6.60 -4.54 -20.74
C ASP A 33 -7.76 -5.11 -21.59
N GLY A 34 -8.84 -4.34 -21.71
CA GLY A 34 -10.05 -4.72 -22.46
C GLY A 34 -10.99 -5.66 -21.70
N GLN A 35 -10.64 -6.12 -20.49
CA GLN A 35 -11.49 -6.93 -19.64
C GLN A 35 -12.29 -6.08 -18.66
N GLU A 36 -13.58 -6.33 -18.54
CA GLU A 36 -14.45 -5.63 -17.60
C GLU A 36 -14.17 -6.04 -16.16
N ILE A 37 -13.90 -5.06 -15.30
CA ILE A 37 -13.53 -5.31 -13.91
C ILE A 37 -14.68 -5.95 -13.10
N ALA A 38 -15.93 -5.71 -13.51
CA ALA A 38 -17.11 -6.32 -12.89
C ALA A 38 -17.15 -7.84 -13.07
N GLY A 39 -16.59 -8.35 -14.17
CA GLY A 39 -16.57 -9.77 -14.52
C GLY A 39 -15.42 -10.59 -13.92
N VAL A 40 -14.49 -9.97 -13.21
CA VAL A 40 -13.33 -10.65 -12.59
C VAL A 40 -13.46 -10.74 -11.08
N LYS A 41 -12.68 -11.65 -10.47
CA LYS A 41 -12.57 -11.75 -9.01
C LYS A 41 -11.91 -10.49 -8.45
N GLN A 42 -12.44 -9.95 -7.36
CA GLN A 42 -11.88 -8.74 -6.74
C GLN A 42 -10.43 -8.95 -6.29
N ASP A 43 -10.10 -10.12 -5.75
CA ASP A 43 -8.74 -10.42 -5.29
C ASP A 43 -7.75 -10.40 -6.46
N SER A 44 -8.10 -10.98 -7.61
CA SER A 44 -7.24 -10.93 -8.80
C SER A 44 -7.09 -9.51 -9.34
N LEU A 45 -8.17 -8.71 -9.31
CA LEU A 45 -8.13 -7.31 -9.72
C LEU A 45 -7.18 -6.49 -8.82
N ARG A 46 -7.35 -6.59 -7.50
CA ARG A 46 -6.55 -5.82 -6.54
C ARG A 46 -5.09 -6.25 -6.50
N ALA A 47 -4.80 -7.53 -6.75
CA ALA A 47 -3.43 -8.01 -6.89
C ALA A 47 -2.66 -7.37 -8.07
N GLN A 48 -3.37 -6.82 -9.07
CA GLN A 48 -2.77 -6.10 -10.19
C GLN A 48 -2.67 -4.57 -9.96
N ILE A 49 -3.16 -4.05 -8.84
CA ILE A 49 -3.22 -2.62 -8.57
C ILE A 49 -2.42 -2.29 -7.29
N GLY A 50 -1.33 -1.54 -7.44
CA GLY A 50 -0.66 -0.89 -6.32
C GLY A 50 -1.38 0.40 -5.93
N MET A 51 -1.67 0.59 -4.64
CA MET A 51 -2.31 1.79 -4.11
C MET A 51 -1.45 2.37 -2.99
N VAL A 52 -1.21 3.68 -3.03
CA VAL A 52 -0.63 4.46 -1.93
C VAL A 52 -1.66 5.50 -1.53
N THR A 53 -2.10 5.47 -0.26
CA THR A 53 -3.08 6.41 0.28
C THR A 53 -2.40 7.68 0.80
N GLN A 54 -3.16 8.78 0.88
CA GLN A 54 -2.67 10.02 1.49
C GLN A 54 -2.35 9.81 2.98
N ASP A 55 -3.26 9.17 3.72
CA ASP A 55 -3.04 8.76 5.09
C ASP A 55 -2.68 7.27 5.09
N THR A 56 -1.40 6.96 5.29
CA THR A 56 -0.92 5.57 5.36
C THR A 56 -1.03 5.06 6.79
N SER A 57 -1.60 3.87 6.98
CA SER A 57 -1.68 3.20 8.28
C SER A 57 -0.64 2.09 8.37
N LEU A 58 0.08 2.04 9.48
CA LEU A 58 0.98 0.94 9.81
C LEU A 58 0.30 0.03 10.85
N LEU A 59 0.36 -1.28 10.63
CA LEU A 59 -0.10 -2.24 11.63
C LEU A 59 0.92 -2.31 12.78
N HIS A 60 0.42 -2.60 13.99
CA HIS A 60 1.22 -2.71 15.21
C HIS A 60 2.05 -3.99 15.27
N ARG A 61 3.06 -4.05 14.42
CA ARG A 61 3.94 -5.21 14.20
C ARG A 61 5.27 -4.73 13.63
N SER A 62 6.17 -5.65 13.30
CA SER A 62 7.48 -5.29 12.77
C SER A 62 7.40 -4.53 11.43
N VAL A 63 8.44 -3.77 11.10
CA VAL A 63 8.60 -3.17 9.77
C VAL A 63 8.54 -4.25 8.68
N ARG A 64 9.22 -5.38 8.90
CA ARG A 64 9.19 -6.57 8.03
C ARG A 64 7.77 -7.00 7.71
N GLU A 65 6.96 -7.24 8.74
CA GLU A 65 5.59 -7.72 8.55
C GLU A 65 4.67 -6.68 7.89
N ASN A 66 4.96 -5.38 8.05
CA ASN A 66 4.26 -4.33 7.32
C ASN A 66 4.60 -4.33 5.82
N ILE A 67 5.88 -4.51 5.45
CA ILE A 67 6.29 -4.56 4.04
C ILE A 67 5.80 -5.86 3.38
N LEU A 68 5.99 -7.01 4.04
CA LEU A 68 5.56 -8.31 3.54
C LEU A 68 4.03 -8.45 3.50
N TYR A 69 3.28 -7.53 4.10
CA TYR A 69 1.82 -7.55 4.03
C TYR A 69 1.27 -7.54 2.60
N GLY A 70 1.94 -6.81 1.70
CA GLY A 70 1.54 -6.76 0.29
C GLY A 70 1.85 -8.04 -0.49
N ARG A 71 2.79 -8.87 0.02
CA ARG A 71 3.20 -10.13 -0.59
C ARG A 71 3.82 -11.08 0.46
N PRO A 72 3.00 -11.88 1.18
CA PRO A 72 3.46 -12.69 2.31
C PRO A 72 4.46 -13.80 1.94
N ASP A 73 4.49 -14.21 0.68
CA ASP A 73 5.41 -15.21 0.11
C ASP A 73 6.75 -14.61 -0.38
N ALA A 74 6.96 -13.30 -0.25
CA ALA A 74 8.19 -12.67 -0.70
C ALA A 74 9.40 -13.09 0.15
N SER A 75 10.54 -13.28 -0.51
CA SER A 75 11.80 -13.61 0.15
C SER A 75 12.41 -12.40 0.86
N ASP A 76 13.37 -12.66 1.76
CA ASP A 76 14.16 -11.62 2.43
C ASP A 76 14.92 -10.73 1.44
N GLU A 77 15.39 -11.28 0.31
CA GLU A 77 16.03 -10.50 -0.74
C GLU A 77 15.05 -9.50 -1.39
N MET A 78 13.82 -9.94 -1.66
CA MET A 78 12.76 -9.09 -2.19
C MET A 78 12.34 -8.01 -1.20
N LEU A 79 12.29 -8.33 0.10
CA LEU A 79 12.04 -7.36 1.17
C LEU A 79 13.07 -6.24 1.15
N VAL A 80 14.36 -6.60 1.13
CA VAL A 80 15.46 -5.62 1.13
C VAL A 80 15.45 -4.80 -0.17
N GLU A 81 15.19 -5.42 -1.32
CA GLU A 81 15.06 -4.71 -2.59
C GLU A 81 13.87 -3.74 -2.61
N ALA A 82 12.71 -4.14 -2.06
CA ALA A 82 11.57 -3.25 -1.94
C ALA A 82 11.89 -2.03 -1.07
N ALA A 83 12.54 -2.24 0.08
CA ALA A 83 12.99 -1.16 0.96
C ALA A 83 14.00 -0.23 0.29
N ARG A 84 14.93 -0.79 -0.51
CA ARG A 84 15.92 -0.02 -1.28
C ARG A 84 15.25 0.84 -2.35
N ARG A 85 14.33 0.26 -3.13
CA ARG A 85 13.59 0.98 -4.19
C ARG A 85 12.66 2.06 -3.65
N ALA A 86 12.22 1.92 -2.40
CA ALA A 86 11.48 2.94 -1.67
C ALA A 86 12.38 3.97 -0.96
N GLU A 87 13.70 3.90 -1.13
CA GLU A 87 14.69 4.75 -0.46
C GLU A 87 14.60 4.70 1.09
N ALA A 88 14.06 3.61 1.63
CA ALA A 88 13.79 3.46 3.06
C ALA A 88 14.84 2.60 3.79
N LEU A 89 15.79 1.98 3.07
CA LEU A 89 16.70 1.00 3.66
C LEU A 89 17.57 1.59 4.79
N ASP A 90 18.13 2.78 4.58
CA ASP A 90 18.98 3.45 5.58
C ASP A 90 18.17 3.88 6.80
N PHE A 91 16.99 4.45 6.56
CA PHE A 91 16.04 4.81 7.61
C PHE A 91 15.64 3.61 8.45
N ILE A 92 15.24 2.50 7.81
CA ILE A 92 14.85 1.27 8.47
C ILE A 92 16.01 0.73 9.31
N SER A 93 17.22 0.71 8.76
CA SER A 93 18.43 0.22 9.45
C SER A 93 18.75 0.99 10.73
N ALA A 94 18.35 2.27 10.80
CA ALA A 94 18.53 3.12 11.98
C ALA A 94 17.43 2.96 13.03
N LEU A 95 16.33 2.25 12.73
CA LEU A 95 15.22 2.08 13.68
C LEU A 95 15.62 1.21 14.87
N SER A 96 15.17 1.62 16.05
CA SER A 96 15.20 0.83 17.28
C SER A 96 13.95 1.13 18.09
N ASP A 97 13.26 0.10 18.57
CA ASP A 97 12.10 0.29 19.44
C ASP A 97 12.45 0.19 20.93
N HIS A 98 11.44 0.43 21.78
CA HIS A 98 11.59 0.44 23.25
C HIS A 98 11.96 -0.94 23.84
N SER A 99 11.77 -2.02 23.08
CA SER A 99 12.12 -3.39 23.48
C SER A 99 13.49 -3.82 22.96
N GLY A 100 14.23 -2.91 22.30
CA GLY A 100 15.56 -3.15 21.77
C GLY A 100 15.61 -3.86 20.42
N ARG A 101 14.46 -4.07 19.75
CA ARG A 101 14.43 -4.60 18.38
C ARG A 101 14.88 -3.52 17.42
N LYS A 102 15.58 -3.91 16.36
CA LYS A 102 16.23 -2.99 15.42
C LYS A 102 15.90 -3.32 13.97
N GLY A 103 16.09 -2.35 13.08
CA GLY A 103 15.99 -2.60 11.65
C GLY A 103 14.58 -3.03 11.25
N PHE A 104 14.51 -4.05 10.40
CA PHE A 104 13.27 -4.68 9.97
C PHE A 104 12.44 -5.31 11.10
N ASP A 105 13.08 -5.66 12.22
CA ASP A 105 12.40 -6.31 13.35
C ASP A 105 11.85 -5.29 14.36
N ALA A 106 12.20 -4.01 14.23
CA ALA A 106 11.63 -2.94 15.05
C ALA A 106 10.11 -2.84 14.84
N TYR A 107 9.35 -2.70 15.92
CA TYR A 107 7.91 -2.54 15.82
C TYR A 107 7.53 -1.09 15.54
N VAL A 108 6.50 -0.90 14.71
CA VAL A 108 5.98 0.41 14.29
C VAL A 108 4.46 0.52 14.50
N GLY A 109 3.91 1.71 14.29
CA GLY A 109 2.50 2.05 14.54
C GLY A 109 2.28 2.59 15.96
N ASP A 110 1.02 2.76 16.38
CA ASP A 110 0.66 3.45 17.65
C ASP A 110 1.32 2.90 18.92
N ARG A 111 1.71 1.62 18.94
CA ARG A 111 2.43 0.97 20.06
C ARG A 111 3.92 0.77 19.82
N GLY A 112 4.43 1.18 18.66
CA GLY A 112 5.82 1.05 18.26
C GLY A 112 6.48 2.40 18.02
N VAL A 113 7.53 2.42 17.20
CA VAL A 113 8.16 3.66 16.75
C VAL A 113 7.15 4.44 15.89
N LYS A 114 6.96 5.72 16.23
CA LYS A 114 6.19 6.66 15.39
C LYS A 114 7.08 7.15 14.26
N LEU A 115 6.61 6.97 13.02
CA LEU A 115 7.32 7.42 11.82
C LEU A 115 6.69 8.72 11.30
N SER A 116 7.51 9.56 10.65
CA SER A 116 7.01 10.66 9.85
C SER A 116 6.25 10.12 8.62
N GLY A 117 5.40 10.96 8.02
CA GLY A 117 4.65 10.58 6.82
C GLY A 117 5.49 10.47 5.54
N GLY A 118 6.77 10.83 5.59
CA GLY A 118 7.74 10.75 4.51
C GLY A 118 9.08 10.25 5.01
#